data_AF-A0A075FV45-F1
#
_entry.id   AF-A0A075FV45-F1
#
_cell.length_a   1.000
_cell.length_b   1.000
_cell.length_c   1.000
_cell.angle_alpha   90.00
_cell.angle_beta   90.00
_cell.angle_gamma   90.00
#
_symmetry.space_group_name_H-M   'P 1'
#
loop_
_entity.id
_entity.type
_entity.pdbx_description
1 polymer ?
#
loop_
_entity_poly.entity_id
_entity_poly.type
_entity_poly.pdbx_seq_one_letter_code
_entity_poly.pdbx_strand_id
1 'polypeptide(L)'
;MTRHNIPKEHPRAHSLKIRAKMSDSFKSGILSQNGLIAHGRGEAFDYILGENTNKISLKTIRVATAQLLLSDSVISVNGNSAALCSKEIVKLSKLTNSKIEINLFHKSPTRVKNLSIIKKHGAIDIYGENKNTLLMFLV
;
A
#
# COMPACT_ATOMS: atom_id res chain seq x y z
N MET A 1 14.59 -6.85 -22.90
CA MET A 1 14.24 -6.77 -21.47
C MET A 1 12.86 -7.37 -21.27
N THR A 2 12.68 -8.28 -20.32
CA THR A 2 11.35 -8.80 -19.94
C THR A 2 10.90 -8.14 -18.64
N ARG A 3 9.60 -8.20 -18.31
CA ARG A 3 9.03 -7.60 -17.08
C ARG A 3 9.76 -8.01 -15.79
N HIS A 4 10.35 -9.20 -15.75
CA HIS A 4 11.04 -9.73 -14.56
C HIS A 4 12.57 -9.74 -14.67
N ASN A 5 13.13 -9.39 -15.83
CA ASN A 5 14.57 -9.36 -16.04
C ASN A 5 15.02 -7.94 -16.43
N ILE A 6 15.00 -7.07 -15.42
CA ILE A 6 15.43 -5.67 -15.50
C ILE A 6 16.83 -5.57 -14.87
N PRO A 7 17.88 -5.22 -15.64
CA PRO A 7 19.23 -5.06 -15.12
C PRO A 7 19.28 -4.08 -13.94
N LYS A 8 20.17 -4.32 -12.98
CA LYS A 8 20.26 -3.45 -11.78
C LYS A 8 20.79 -2.07 -12.15
N GLU A 9 21.62 -2.01 -13.18
CA GLU A 9 22.32 -0.85 -13.71
C GLU A 9 21.42 0.01 -14.60
N HIS A 10 20.22 -0.47 -14.95
CA HIS A 10 19.29 0.28 -15.78
C HIS A 10 18.86 1.56 -15.04
N PRO A 11 18.91 2.75 -15.67
CA PRO A 11 18.61 4.03 -15.01
C PRO A 11 17.19 4.11 -14.45
N ARG A 12 16.27 3.31 -15.00
CA ARG A 12 14.87 3.20 -14.54
C ARG A 12 14.54 1.90 -13.81
N ALA A 13 15.56 1.16 -13.34
CA ALA A 13 15.35 -0.18 -12.77
C ALA A 13 14.31 -0.21 -11.65
N HIS A 14 14.32 0.80 -10.77
CA HIS A 14 13.39 0.90 -9.65
C HIS A 14 11.94 1.05 -10.12
N SER A 15 11.63 2.08 -10.91
CA SER A 15 10.29 2.33 -11.47
C SER A 15 9.78 1.13 -12.28
N LEU A 16 10.62 0.52 -13.12
CA LEU A 16 10.21 -0.65 -13.92
C LEU A 16 9.89 -1.88 -13.06
N LYS A 17 10.65 -2.13 -11.99
CA LYS A 17 10.36 -3.23 -11.05
C LYS A 17 9.05 -3.01 -10.31
N ILE A 18 8.76 -1.77 -9.91
CA ILE A 18 7.47 -1.41 -9.29
C ILE A 18 6.33 -1.66 -10.28
N ARG A 19 6.45 -1.21 -11.54
CA ARG A 19 5.43 -1.47 -12.58
C ARG A 19 5.19 -2.96 -12.80
N ALA A 20 6.25 -3.77 -12.83
CA ALA A 20 6.13 -5.22 -12.93
C ALA A 20 5.35 -5.80 -11.74
N LYS A 21 5.69 -5.40 -10.51
CA LYS A 21 4.98 -5.79 -9.29
C LYS A 21 3.49 -5.40 -9.34
N MET A 22 3.18 -4.20 -9.83
CA MET A 22 1.79 -3.75 -10.02
C MET A 22 1.07 -4.62 -11.05
N SER A 23 1.69 -4.93 -12.18
CA SER A 23 1.11 -5.83 -13.17
C SER A 23 0.83 -7.23 -12.62
N ASP A 24 1.72 -7.79 -11.80
CA ASP A 24 1.54 -9.11 -11.19
C ASP A 24 0.45 -9.08 -10.12
N SER A 25 0.40 -8.00 -9.33
CA SER A 25 -0.62 -7.80 -8.31
C SER A 25 -2.02 -7.64 -8.92
N PHE A 26 -2.13 -7.05 -10.10
CA PHE A 26 -3.38 -7.05 -10.87
C PHE A 26 -3.78 -8.45 -11.33
N LYS A 27 -2.85 -9.22 -11.92
CA LYS A 27 -3.12 -10.61 -12.35
C LYS A 27 -3.53 -11.52 -11.18
N SER A 28 -2.96 -11.31 -10.00
CA SER A 28 -3.32 -12.05 -8.77
C SER A 28 -4.64 -11.61 -8.12
N GLY A 29 -5.30 -10.58 -8.65
CA GLY A 29 -6.58 -10.08 -8.13
C GLY A 29 -6.47 -9.21 -6.87
N ILE A 30 -5.28 -8.77 -6.49
CA ILE A 30 -5.08 -7.79 -5.39
C ILE A 30 -5.50 -6.40 -5.86
N LEU A 31 -5.09 -6.00 -7.08
CA LEU A 31 -5.43 -4.72 -7.68
C LEU A 31 -6.66 -4.79 -8.58
N SER A 32 -7.40 -3.68 -8.65
CA SER A 32 -8.32 -3.42 -9.75
C SER A 32 -7.60 -2.76 -10.90
N GLN A 33 -8.23 -2.75 -12.08
CA GLN A 33 -7.77 -1.97 -13.22
C GLN A 33 -7.59 -0.47 -12.87
N ASN A 34 -8.53 0.10 -12.11
CA ASN A 34 -8.43 1.48 -11.60
C ASN A 34 -7.20 1.69 -10.70
N GLY A 35 -6.71 0.65 -10.02
CA GLY A 35 -5.49 0.69 -9.22
C GLY A 35 -4.23 0.86 -10.06
N LEU A 36 -4.18 0.26 -11.26
CA LEU A 36 -3.09 0.46 -12.21
C LEU A 36 -3.09 1.90 -12.77
N ILE A 37 -4.26 2.43 -13.12
CA ILE A 37 -4.39 3.82 -13.59
C ILE A 37 -3.97 4.80 -12.49
N ALA A 38 -4.41 4.56 -11.24
CA ALA A 38 -4.01 5.37 -10.10
C ALA A 38 -2.49 5.35 -9.86
N HIS A 39 -1.84 4.21 -10.08
CA HIS A 39 -0.38 4.12 -10.00
C HIS A 39 0.31 4.99 -11.05
N GLY A 40 -0.13 4.92 -12.31
CA GLY A 40 0.43 5.75 -13.39
C GLY A 40 0.29 7.25 -13.11
N ARG A 41 -0.82 7.69 -12.50
CA ARG A 41 -0.96 9.10 -12.03
C ARG A 41 0.05 9.44 -10.94
N GLY A 42 0.27 8.53 -9.99
CA GLY A 42 1.28 8.68 -8.94
C GLY A 42 2.69 8.81 -9.52
N GLU A 43 3.06 7.95 -10.48
CA GLU A 43 4.35 8.02 -11.16
C GLU A 43 4.52 9.38 -11.88
N ALA A 44 3.48 9.90 -12.54
CA ALA A 44 3.55 11.21 -13.20
C ALA A 44 3.92 12.33 -12.22
N PHE A 45 3.34 12.35 -11.01
CA PHE A 45 3.74 13.30 -9.98
C PHE A 45 5.13 13.01 -9.42
N ASP A 46 5.51 11.74 -9.28
CA ASP A 46 6.83 11.35 -8.79
C ASP A 46 7.94 11.87 -9.72
N TYR A 47 7.73 11.80 -11.05
CA TYR A 47 8.61 12.42 -12.04
C TYR A 47 8.75 13.93 -11.83
N ILE A 48 7.63 14.64 -11.60
CA ILE A 48 7.64 16.10 -11.36
C ILE A 48 8.38 16.43 -10.06
N LEU A 49 8.25 15.59 -9.03
CA LEU A 49 8.87 15.76 -7.72
C LEU A 49 10.31 15.24 -7.66
N GLY A 50 10.83 14.69 -8.76
CA GLY A 50 12.20 14.22 -8.88
C GLY A 50 12.46 12.86 -8.21
N GLU A 51 11.43 12.03 -8.02
CA GLU A 51 11.51 10.64 -7.54
C GLU A 51 12.27 10.48 -6.22
N ASN A 52 12.12 11.48 -5.34
CA ASN A 52 12.82 11.53 -4.07
C ASN A 52 11.90 12.06 -2.96
N THR A 53 12.18 11.63 -1.73
CA THR A 53 11.46 12.17 -0.56
C THR A 53 11.99 13.56 -0.23
N ASN A 54 11.22 14.60 -0.55
CA ASN A 54 11.63 15.98 -0.31
C ASN A 54 11.60 16.36 1.19
N LYS A 55 12.20 17.52 1.52
CA LYS A 55 12.32 18.01 2.91
C LYS A 55 10.96 18.21 3.60
N ILE A 56 9.95 18.66 2.86
CA ILE A 56 8.60 18.88 3.38
C ILE A 56 7.98 17.53 3.74
N SER A 57 8.07 16.53 2.84
CA SER A 57 7.61 15.17 3.08
C SER A 57 8.27 14.53 4.30
N LEU A 58 9.60 14.71 4.48
CA LEU A 58 10.30 14.22 5.68
C LEU A 58 9.77 14.85 6.97
N LYS A 59 9.46 16.16 6.96
CA LYS A 59 8.85 16.84 8.12
C LYS A 59 7.46 16.30 8.41
N THR A 60 6.63 16.11 7.38
CA THR A 60 5.27 15.54 7.52
C THR A 60 5.31 14.11 8.04
N ILE A 61 6.23 13.27 7.57
CA ILE A 61 6.40 11.90 8.06
C ILE A 61 6.71 11.88 9.57
N ARG A 62 7.56 12.79 10.05
CA ARG A 62 7.87 12.91 11.49
C ARG A 62 6.63 13.28 12.31
N VAL A 63 5.87 14.27 11.85
CA VAL A 63 4.63 14.70 12.53
C VAL A 63 3.57 13.59 12.53
N ALA A 64 3.33 12.96 11.38
CA ALA A 64 2.38 11.86 11.26
C ALA A 64 2.78 10.67 12.15
N THR A 65 4.09 10.37 12.23
CA THR A 65 4.59 9.31 13.12
C THR A 65 4.32 9.63 14.59
N ALA A 66 4.54 10.89 15.02
CA ALA A 66 4.19 11.31 16.37
C ALA A 66 2.68 11.17 16.63
N GLN A 67 1.83 11.55 15.67
CA GLN A 67 0.38 11.36 15.80
C GLN A 67 -0.02 9.89 15.92
N LEU A 68 0.58 9.00 15.11
CA LEU A 68 0.33 7.56 15.22
C LEU A 68 0.76 6.99 16.58
N LEU A 69 1.87 7.47 17.15
CA LEU A 69 2.35 7.00 18.46
C LEU A 69 1.52 7.49 19.65
N LEU A 70 0.83 8.62 19.48
CA LEU A 70 0.08 9.28 20.56
C LEU A 70 -1.43 9.01 20.53
N SER A 71 -1.93 8.30 19.52
CA SER A 71 -3.37 8.07 19.32
C SER A 71 -3.71 6.59 19.18
N ASP A 72 -4.99 6.27 19.37
CA ASP A 72 -5.55 4.96 19.01
C ASP A 72 -5.80 4.89 17.49
N SER A 73 -4.71 4.79 16.72
CA SER A 73 -4.76 4.91 15.27
C SER A 73 -5.12 3.62 14.52
N VAL A 74 -5.65 3.80 13.31
CA VAL A 74 -5.99 2.75 12.36
C VAL A 74 -5.31 3.04 11.03
N ILE A 75 -4.55 2.07 10.51
CA ILE A 75 -3.91 2.14 9.20
C ILE A 75 -4.85 1.47 8.18
N SER A 76 -5.44 2.29 7.32
CA SER A 76 -6.29 1.84 6.22
C SER A 76 -5.46 1.29 5.05
N VAL A 77 -5.83 0.12 4.55
CA VAL A 77 -5.12 -0.62 3.51
C VAL A 77 -6.05 -0.91 2.35
N ASN A 78 -5.66 -0.45 1.15
CA ASN A 78 -6.31 -0.77 -0.10
C ASN A 78 -5.45 -1.71 -0.96
N GLY A 79 -5.91 -2.03 -2.18
CA GLY A 79 -5.17 -2.91 -3.08
C GLY A 79 -3.77 -2.40 -3.46
N ASN A 80 -3.61 -1.09 -3.68
CA ASN A 80 -2.34 -0.48 -4.08
C ASN A 80 -1.32 -0.53 -2.94
N SER A 81 -1.74 -0.16 -1.73
CA SER A 81 -0.87 -0.21 -0.55
C SER A 81 -0.49 -1.66 -0.21
N ALA A 82 -1.44 -2.61 -0.29
CA ALA A 82 -1.15 -4.03 -0.10
C ALA A 82 -0.15 -4.58 -1.15
N ALA A 83 -0.32 -4.21 -2.43
CA ALA A 83 0.59 -4.62 -3.50
C ALA A 83 2.01 -4.08 -3.30
N LEU A 84 2.16 -2.84 -2.86
CA LEU A 84 3.46 -2.17 -2.80
C LEU A 84 4.20 -2.40 -1.49
N CYS A 85 3.52 -2.30 -0.35
CA CYS A 85 4.16 -2.14 0.96
C CYS A 85 3.50 -2.97 2.08
N SER A 86 2.95 -4.15 1.76
CA SER A 86 2.31 -5.03 2.75
C SER A 86 3.17 -5.30 3.99
N LYS A 87 4.45 -5.63 3.80
CA LYS A 87 5.39 -5.93 4.90
C LYS A 87 5.67 -4.70 5.74
N GLU A 88 5.87 -3.56 5.10
CA GLU A 88 6.17 -2.28 5.75
C GLU A 88 4.97 -1.76 6.54
N ILE A 89 3.74 -1.94 6.03
CA ILE A 89 2.50 -1.62 6.74
C ILE A 89 2.38 -2.43 8.03
N VAL A 90 2.63 -3.75 7.98
CA VAL A 90 2.60 -4.58 9.19
C VAL A 90 3.66 -4.15 10.19
N LYS A 91 4.86 -3.82 9.71
CA LYS A 91 5.93 -3.30 10.56
C LYS A 91 5.53 -1.97 11.21
N LEU A 92 4.95 -1.04 10.45
CA LEU A 92 4.50 0.26 10.94
C LEU A 92 3.41 0.11 12.00
N SER A 93 2.41 -0.74 11.74
CA SER A 93 1.34 -1.07 12.68
C SER A 93 1.91 -1.56 14.01
N LYS A 94 2.85 -2.52 13.98
CA LYS A 94 3.50 -3.02 15.20
C LYS A 94 4.29 -1.96 15.95
N LEU A 95 5.06 -1.13 15.24
CA LEU A 95 5.87 -0.07 15.85
C LEU A 95 5.03 1.06 16.47
N THR A 96 3.81 1.27 15.97
CA THR A 96 2.93 2.36 16.40
C THR A 96 1.74 1.86 17.23
N ASN A 97 1.65 0.56 17.50
CA ASN A 97 0.46 -0.07 18.07
C ASN A 97 -0.85 0.26 17.33
N SER A 98 -0.78 0.57 16.03
CA SER A 98 -1.95 0.90 15.22
C SER A 98 -2.67 -0.36 14.75
N LYS A 99 -4.00 -0.31 14.70
CA LYS A 99 -4.84 -1.33 14.07
C LYS A 99 -4.67 -1.29 12.54
N ILE A 100 -4.95 -2.39 11.84
CA ILE A 100 -4.97 -2.44 10.36
C ILE A 100 -6.38 -2.71 9.87
N GLU A 101 -6.85 -1.94 8.91
CA GLU A 101 -8.16 -2.15 8.27
C GLU A 101 -8.05 -2.31 6.76
N ILE A 102 -8.69 -3.33 6.20
CA ILE A 102 -8.90 -3.44 4.75
C ILE A 102 -10.07 -2.55 4.34
N ASN A 103 -9.76 -1.45 3.66
CA ASN A 103 -10.75 -0.53 3.11
C ASN A 103 -10.65 -0.50 1.57
N LEU A 104 -11.69 -0.99 0.91
CA LEU A 104 -11.76 -1.14 -0.55
C LEU A 104 -12.94 -0.36 -1.10
N PHE A 105 -12.69 0.52 -2.08
CA PHE A 105 -13.73 1.23 -2.81
C PHE A 105 -14.70 0.28 -3.53
N HIS A 106 -14.15 -0.69 -4.27
CA HIS A 106 -14.92 -1.78 -4.87
C HIS A 106 -14.75 -3.07 -4.04
N LYS A 107 -15.54 -3.19 -2.98
CA LYS A 107 -15.47 -4.32 -2.06
C LYS A 107 -16.11 -5.56 -2.70
N SER A 108 -15.35 -6.64 -2.83
CA SER A 108 -15.88 -7.97 -3.13
C SER A 108 -15.25 -9.00 -2.19
N PRO A 109 -15.94 -10.08 -1.82
CA PRO A 109 -15.40 -11.12 -0.93
C PRO A 109 -14.06 -11.67 -1.44
N THR A 110 -13.96 -11.89 -2.76
CA THR A 110 -12.73 -12.35 -3.41
C THR A 110 -11.58 -11.38 -3.21
N ARG A 111 -11.81 -10.07 -3.39
CA ARG A 111 -10.76 -9.06 -3.22
C ARG A 111 -10.33 -8.91 -1.77
N VAL A 112 -11.27 -8.93 -0.84
CA VAL A 112 -10.96 -8.91 0.59
C VAL A 112 -10.06 -10.09 0.94
N LYS A 113 -10.42 -11.30 0.50
CA LYS A 113 -9.60 -12.52 0.69
C LYS A 113 -8.21 -12.40 0.08
N ASN A 114 -8.08 -11.81 -1.11
CA ASN A 114 -6.79 -11.58 -1.76
C ASN A 114 -5.91 -10.61 -0.95
N LEU A 115 -6.51 -9.58 -0.35
CA LEU A 115 -5.79 -8.61 0.48
C LEU A 115 -5.42 -9.17 1.87
N SER A 116 -6.13 -10.20 2.36
CA SER A 116 -5.73 -10.94 3.56
C SER A 116 -4.35 -11.61 3.43
N ILE A 117 -3.70 -11.57 2.25
CA ILE A 117 -2.28 -11.93 2.09
C ILE A 117 -1.36 -11.14 3.04
N ILE A 118 -1.77 -9.97 3.51
CA ILE A 118 -1.02 -9.20 4.51
C ILE A 118 -0.85 -9.98 5.83
N LYS A 119 -1.72 -10.95 6.14
CA LYS A 119 -1.54 -11.91 7.25
C LYS A 119 -0.27 -12.73 7.12
N LYS A 120 0.17 -13.05 5.89
CA LYS A 120 1.45 -13.76 5.65
C LYS A 120 2.66 -12.94 6.09
N HIS A 121 2.52 -11.63 6.26
CA HIS A 121 3.55 -10.75 6.80
C HIS A 121 3.44 -10.56 8.32
N GLY A 122 2.54 -11.29 8.99
CA GLY A 122 2.40 -11.31 10.45
C GLY A 122 1.42 -10.27 10.99
N ALA A 123 0.43 -9.85 10.20
CA ALA A 123 -0.76 -9.14 10.70
C ALA A 123 -1.70 -10.12 11.39
N ILE A 124 -2.18 -9.78 12.59
CA ILE A 124 -3.00 -10.65 13.43
C ILE A 124 -4.47 -10.19 13.37
N ASP A 125 -4.75 -8.95 13.77
CA ASP A 125 -6.11 -8.39 13.84
C ASP A 125 -6.37 -7.43 12.68
N ILE A 126 -6.99 -7.94 11.61
CA ILE A 126 -7.34 -7.17 10.42
C ILE A 126 -8.83 -6.85 10.43
N TYR A 127 -9.15 -5.56 10.52
CA TYR A 127 -10.51 -5.04 10.41
C TYR A 127 -10.96 -4.99 8.94
N GLY A 128 -12.26 -4.90 8.73
CA GLY A 128 -12.84 -4.77 7.38
C GLY A 128 -12.93 -6.09 6.56
N GLU A 129 -12.49 -7.23 7.09
CA GLU A 129 -12.69 -8.55 6.44
C GLU A 129 -14.17 -8.93 6.36
N ASN A 130 -14.92 -8.65 7.43
CA ASN A 130 -16.37 -8.86 7.51
C ASN A 130 -17.09 -7.50 7.59
N LYS A 131 -18.35 -7.43 7.16
CA LYS A 131 -19.14 -6.17 7.20
C LYS A 131 -19.31 -5.59 8.62
N ASN A 132 -19.21 -6.42 9.66
CA ASN A 132 -19.47 -6.03 11.05
C ASN A 132 -18.22 -5.52 11.81
N THR A 133 -17.05 -5.47 11.16
CA THR A 133 -15.79 -4.99 11.77
C THR A 133 -15.19 -3.79 11.03
N LEU A 134 -16.02 -3.04 10.30
CA LEU A 134 -15.63 -1.72 9.77
C LEU A 134 -15.50 -0.75 10.94
N LEU A 135 -14.32 -0.19 11.16
CA LEU A 135 -14.23 1.04 11.93
C LEU A 135 -14.72 2.12 10.97
N MET A 136 -15.81 2.80 11.33
CA MET A 136 -16.49 3.73 10.43
C MET A 136 -15.63 4.98 10.21
N PHE A 137 -14.65 4.88 9.30
CA PHE A 137 -13.91 5.99 8.76
C PHE A 137 -14.34 6.16 7.31
N LEU A 138 -15.30 7.07 7.11
CA LEU A 138 -15.69 7.58 5.80
C LEU A 138 -14.44 8.14 5.10
N VAL A 139 -14.19 7.68 3.87
CA VAL A 139 -13.39 8.41 2.88
C VAL A 139 -14.33 9.33 2.14
#